data_AF-A0AA96T010-F1
#
_entry.id   AF-A0AA96T010-F1
#
_cell.length_a   1.000
_cell.length_b   1.000
_cell.length_c   1.000
_cell.angle_alpha   90.00
_cell.angle_beta   90.00
_cell.angle_gamma   90.00
#
_symmetry.space_group_name_H-M   'P 1'
#
loop_
_entity.id
_entity.type
_entity.pdbx_description
1 polymer ?
#
loop_
_entity_poly.entity_id
_entity_poly.type
_entity_poly.pdbx_seq_one_letter_code
_entity_poly.pdbx_strand_id
1 'polypeptide(L)'
;MKKFSVFSITLMTFGLLLFGLNRIIDSYSEPIILLGYITFLIGVVLSIIAIARREDGSLKFISLISFFVVLFFITWFESVQVLRIITWIKNIY
;
A
#
# COMPACT_ATOMS: atom_id res chain seq x y z
N MET A 1 17.59 -15.02 -6.44
CA MET A 1 17.84 -13.74 -5.73
C MET A 1 16.50 -13.14 -5.35
N LYS A 2 16.24 -12.87 -4.07
CA LYS A 2 14.92 -12.44 -3.54
C LYS A 2 14.58 -10.97 -3.84
N LYS A 3 14.93 -10.47 -5.03
CA LYS A 3 14.89 -9.03 -5.35
C LYS A 3 13.46 -8.49 -5.36
N PHE A 4 12.51 -9.28 -5.86
CA PHE A 4 11.11 -8.87 -5.92
C PHE A 4 10.47 -8.87 -4.53
N SER A 5 10.74 -9.89 -3.72
CA SER A 5 10.25 -9.94 -2.34
C SER A 5 10.80 -8.80 -1.48
N VAL A 6 12.08 -8.43 -1.63
CA VAL A 6 12.67 -7.28 -0.90
C VAL A 6 12.04 -5.96 -1.36
N PHE A 7 11.94 -5.76 -2.68
CA PHE A 7 11.38 -4.52 -3.23
C PHE A 7 9.91 -4.32 -2.84
N SER A 8 9.13 -5.41 -2.77
CA SER A 8 7.75 -5.38 -2.29
C SER A 8 7.64 -4.96 -0.82
N ILE A 9 8.52 -5.47 0.05
CA ILE A 9 8.57 -5.05 1.47
C ILE A 9 8.94 -3.58 1.59
N THR A 10 9.93 -3.11 0.83
CA THR A 10 10.32 -1.68 0.83
C THR A 10 9.14 -0.80 0.43
N LEU A 11 8.41 -1.17 -0.63
CA LEU A 11 7.20 -0.45 -1.04
C LEU A 11 6.13 -0.49 0.06
N MET A 12 5.94 -1.62 0.75
CA MET A 12 5.01 -1.70 1.87
C MET A 12 5.36 -0.71 2.99
N THR A 13 6.65 -0.66 3.36
CA THR A 13 7.13 0.29 4.38
C THR A 13 6.96 1.74 3.94
N PHE A 14 7.19 2.03 2.65
CA PHE A 14 7.03 3.37 2.10
C PHE A 14 5.55 3.80 2.07
N GLY A 15 4.65 2.91 1.68
CA GLY A 15 3.21 3.13 1.73
C GLY A 15 2.73 3.44 3.15
N LEU A 16 3.15 2.64 4.14
CA LEU A 16 2.83 2.88 5.55
C LEU A 16 3.31 4.25 6.04
N LEU A 17 4.53 4.65 5.65
CA LEU A 17 5.07 5.95 6.00
C LEU A 17 4.24 7.09 5.41
N LEU A 18 3.78 6.98 4.16
CA LEU A 18 2.90 7.99 3.55
C LEU A 18 1.58 8.15 4.30
N PHE A 19 0.93 7.03 4.66
CA PHE A 19 -0.28 7.07 5.48
C PHE A 19 -0.04 7.65 6.88
N GLY A 20 1.08 7.28 7.51
CA GLY A 20 1.49 7.79 8.82
C GLY A 20 1.75 9.30 8.78
N LEU A 21 2.49 9.78 7.79
CA LEU A 21 2.76 11.20 7.57
C LEU A 21 1.46 11.97 7.37
N ASN A 22 0.54 11.46 6.54
CA ASN A 22 -0.74 12.11 6.33
C ASN A 22 -1.59 12.23 7.62
N ARG A 23 -1.41 11.33 8.59
CA ARG A 23 -2.07 11.43 9.90
C ARG A 23 -1.44 12.45 10.85
N ILE A 24 -0.15 12.73 10.70
CA ILE A 24 0.59 13.66 11.56
C ILE A 24 0.40 15.10 11.10
N ILE A 25 0.19 15.31 9.80
CA ILE A 25 -0.06 16.63 9.23
C ILE A 25 -1.50 17.05 9.57
N ASP A 26 -1.66 18.24 10.17
CA ASP A 26 -2.98 18.81 10.52
C ASP A 26 -3.90 19.00 9.30
N SER A 27 -3.30 19.16 8.11
CA SER A 27 -4.02 19.24 6.84
C SER A 27 -4.00 17.89 6.13
N TYR A 28 -5.17 17.26 6.04
CA TYR A 28 -5.37 16.04 5.27
C TYR A 28 -5.00 16.27 3.81
N SER A 29 -4.02 15.51 3.32
CA SER A 29 -3.49 15.66 1.96
C SER A 29 -3.91 14.49 1.09
N GLU A 30 -4.96 14.68 0.29
CA GLU A 30 -5.47 13.67 -0.64
C GLU A 30 -4.39 13.08 -1.58
N PRO A 31 -3.45 13.87 -2.16
CA PRO A 31 -2.41 13.33 -3.04
C PRO A 31 -1.48 12.34 -2.35
N ILE A 32 -1.14 12.58 -1.08
CA ILE A 32 -0.22 11.72 -0.31
C ILE A 32 -0.85 10.36 -0.09
N ILE A 33 -2.15 10.35 0.20
CA ILE A 33 -2.91 9.13 0.44
C ILE A 33 -3.09 8.35 -0.85
N LEU A 34 -3.38 9.04 -1.96
CA LEU A 34 -3.47 8.42 -3.27
C LEU A 34 -2.13 7.75 -3.65
N LEU A 35 -1.00 8.43 -3.43
CA LEU A 35 0.34 7.85 -3.60
C LEU A 35 0.57 6.65 -2.69
N GLY A 36 0.08 6.70 -1.44
CA GLY A 36 0.07 5.57 -0.52
C GLY A 36 -0.64 4.36 -1.13
N TYR A 37 -1.89 4.52 -1.57
CA TYR A 37 -2.66 3.44 -2.20
C TYR A 37 -1.97 2.88 -3.46
N ILE A 38 -1.43 3.73 -4.34
CA ILE A 38 -0.71 3.29 -5.55
C ILE A 38 0.53 2.47 -5.16
N THR A 39 1.28 2.93 -4.15
CA THR A 39 2.45 2.23 -3.62
C THR A 39 2.07 0.84 -3.10
N PHE A 40 0.94 0.73 -2.38
CA PHE A 40 0.40 -0.54 -1.91
C PHE A 40 0.01 -1.47 -3.06
N LEU A 41 -0.69 -0.96 -4.08
CA LEU A 41 -1.09 -1.73 -5.25
C LEU A 41 0.12 -2.30 -6.01
N ILE A 42 1.14 -1.46 -6.26
CA ILE A 42 2.39 -1.89 -6.91
C ILE A 42 3.09 -2.96 -6.04
N GLY A 43 3.13 -2.75 -4.72
CA GLY A 43 3.69 -3.70 -3.77
C GLY A 43 3.02 -5.07 -3.82
N VAL A 44 1.68 -5.12 -3.86
CA VAL A 44 0.90 -6.36 -4.01
C VAL A 44 1.21 -7.06 -5.33
N VAL A 45 1.21 -6.32 -6.45
CA VAL A 45 1.54 -6.88 -7.78
C VAL A 45 2.93 -7.50 -7.77
N LEU A 46 3.92 -6.84 -7.18
CA LEU A 46 5.28 -7.38 -7.05
C LEU A 46 5.34 -8.64 -6.17
N SER A 47 4.57 -8.68 -5.08
CA SER A 47 4.44 -9.89 -4.25
C SER A 47 3.86 -11.05 -5.06
N ILE A 48 2.84 -10.82 -5.88
CA ILE A 48 2.26 -11.84 -6.77
C ILE A 48 3.28 -12.30 -7.83
N ILE A 49 4.04 -11.37 -8.42
CA ILE A 49 5.11 -11.69 -9.37
C ILE A 49 6.21 -12.54 -8.71
N ALA A 50 6.57 -12.26 -7.46
CA ALA A 50 7.54 -13.06 -6.70
C ALA A 50 7.04 -14.50 -6.46
N ILE A 51 5.73 -14.67 -6.24
CA ILE A 51 5.08 -15.99 -6.14
C ILE A 51 5.10 -16.70 -7.50
N ALA A 52 4.70 -16.02 -8.56
CA ALA A 52 4.66 -16.57 -9.92
C ALA A 52 6.05 -17.00 -10.42
N ARG A 53 7.10 -16.22 -10.08
CA ARG A 53 8.50 -16.54 -10.37
C ARG A 53 9.10 -17.62 -9.46
N ARG A 54 8.30 -18.21 -8.55
CA ARG A 54 8.71 -19.24 -7.59
C ARG A 54 9.98 -18.83 -6.82
N GLU A 55 10.09 -17.57 -6.39
CA GLU A 55 11.24 -17.17 -5.55
C GLU A 55 11.31 -18.06 -4.29
N ASP A 56 12.50 -18.57 -3.97
CA ASP A 56 12.67 -19.48 -2.83
C ASP A 56 12.45 -18.78 -1.49
N GLY A 57 11.68 -19.42 -0.62
CA GLY A 57 11.43 -19.01 0.76
C GLY A 57 10.01 -18.50 1.04
N SER A 58 9.65 -18.49 2.32
CA SER A 58 8.32 -18.11 2.83
C SER A 58 8.06 -16.59 2.79
N LEU A 59 9.09 -15.77 2.55
CA LEU A 59 9.00 -14.30 2.56
C LEU A 59 7.97 -13.75 1.56
N LYS A 60 7.78 -14.42 0.42
CA LYS A 60 6.78 -14.04 -0.60
C LYS A 60 5.34 -14.11 -0.09
N PHE A 61 5.03 -15.13 0.72
CA PHE A 61 3.70 -15.30 1.31
C PHE A 61 3.50 -14.37 2.50
N ILE A 62 4.53 -14.19 3.34
CA ILE A 62 4.49 -13.26 4.47
C ILE A 62 4.27 -11.83 3.98
N SER A 63 4.98 -11.43 2.91
CA SER A 63 4.78 -10.12 2.27
C SER A 63 3.33 -9.94 1.83
N LEU A 64 2.80 -10.88 1.04
CA LEU A 64 1.42 -10.80 0.54
C LEU A 64 0.38 -10.74 1.68
N ILE A 65 0.50 -11.59 2.70
CA ILE A 65 -0.39 -11.59 3.86
C ILE A 65 -0.30 -10.25 4.60
N SER A 66 0.91 -9.71 4.80
CA SER A 66 1.12 -8.42 5.45
C SER A 66 0.43 -7.28 4.70
N PHE A 67 0.49 -7.30 3.36
CA PHE A 67 -0.24 -6.34 2.53
C PHE A 67 -1.75 -6.36 2.79
N PHE A 68 -2.36 -7.55 2.83
CA PHE A 68 -3.79 -7.69 3.12
C PHE A 68 -4.14 -7.22 4.54
N VAL A 69 -3.33 -7.58 5.55
CA VAL A 69 -3.54 -7.16 6.94
C VAL A 69 -3.49 -5.63 7.05
N VAL A 70 -2.50 -4.99 6.43
CA VAL A 70 -2.36 -3.53 6.46
C VAL A 70 -3.53 -2.84 5.74
N LEU A 71 -3.92 -3.30 4.54
CA LEU A 71 -5.07 -2.76 3.83
C LEU A 71 -6.38 -2.93 4.60
N PHE A 72 -6.53 -4.05 5.31
CA PHE A 72 -7.67 -4.29 6.19
C PHE A 72 -7.72 -3.25 7.31
N PHE A 73 -6.61 -2.99 8.01
CA PHE A 73 -6.56 -1.96 9.04
C PHE A 73 -6.82 -0.56 8.50
N ILE A 74 -6.25 -0.20 7.34
CA ILE A 74 -6.50 1.09 6.70
C ILE A 74 -8.00 1.25 6.43
N THR A 75 -8.63 0.23 5.83
CA THR A 75 -10.06 0.26 5.50
C THR A 75 -10.95 0.23 6.77
N TRP A 76 -10.50 -0.41 7.85
CA TRP A 76 -11.23 -0.48 9.11
C TRP A 76 -11.22 0.85 9.86
N PHE A 77 -10.05 1.47 10.00
CA PHE A 77 -9.91 2.73 10.75
C PHE A 77 -10.37 3.95 9.94
N GLU A 78 -10.22 3.90 8.63
CA GLU A 78 -10.46 5.04 7.73
C GLU A 78 -11.45 4.61 6.62
N SER A 79 -12.59 4.04 6.99
CA SER A 79 -13.53 3.42 6.04
C SER A 79 -14.05 4.34 4.94
N VAL A 80 -14.05 5.65 5.19
CA VAL A 80 -14.53 6.68 4.24
C VAL A 80 -13.38 7.27 3.40
N GLN A 81 -12.14 6.85 3.64
CA GLN A 81 -10.96 7.41 2.98
C GLN A 81 -10.97 7.19 1.47
N VAL A 82 -11.37 5.98 1.05
CA VAL A 82 -11.50 5.63 -0.38
C VAL A 82 -12.54 6.52 -1.06
N LEU A 83 -13.69 6.73 -0.40
CA LEU A 83 -14.74 7.63 -0.92
C LEU A 83 -14.23 9.07 -1.03
N ARG A 84 -13.50 9.57 -0.02
CA ARG A 84 -12.94 10.92 -0.03
C ARG A 84 -11.97 11.13 -1.20
N ILE A 85 -11.11 10.15 -1.48
CA ILE A 85 -10.19 10.20 -2.64
C ILE A 85 -10.97 10.22 -3.95
N ILE A 86 -12.00 9.38 -4.10
CA ILE A 86 -12.83 9.35 -5.30
C ILE A 86 -13.53 10.70 -5.52
N THR A 87 -14.10 11.28 -4.45
CA THR A 87 -14.74 12.59 -4.51
C THR A 87 -13.75 13.69 -4.86
N TRP A 88 -12.55 13.66 -4.30
CA TRP A 88 -11.50 14.64 -4.60
C TRP A 88 -11.02 14.56 -6.05
N ILE A 89 -10.77 13.35 -6.56
CA ILE A 89 -10.41 13.15 -7.98
C ILE A 89 -11.51 13.71 -8.89
N LYS A 90 -12.77 13.44 -8.57
CA LYS A 90 -13.92 13.98 -9.31
C LYS A 90 -14.02 15.49 -9.22
N ASN A 91 -13.58 16.12 -8.12
CA ASN A 91 -13.61 17.57 -7.98
C ASN A 91 -12.48 18.27 -8.77
N ILE A 92 -11.39 17.56 -9.05
CA ILE A 92 -10.28 18.08 -9.87
C ILE A 92 -10.61 18.07 -11.37
N TYR A 93 -11.46 17.14 -11.81
CA TYR A 93 -11.79 16.91 -13.22
C TYR A 93 -13.21 17.38 -13.57
#